data_AF-A0A962MLW0-F1
#
_entry.id   AF-A0A962MLW0-F1
#
_cell.length_a   1.000
_cell.length_b   1.000
_cell.length_c   1.000
_cell.angle_alpha   90.00
_cell.angle_beta   90.00
_cell.angle_gamma   90.00
#
_symmetry.space_group_name_H-M   'P 1'
#
loop_
_entity.id
_entity.type
_entity.pdbx_description
1 polymer ?
#
loop_
_entity_poly.entity_id
_entity_poly.type
_entity_poly.pdbx_seq_one_letter_code
_entity_poly.pdbx_strand_id
1 'polypeptide(L)' 'MTIIGVVNAAGGVAKSTTAANLGYGLSGILAEQNRRVLIIDLDPQGDSASTMLGLRP' A
#
# COMPACT_ATOMS: atom_id res chain seq x y z
N MET A 1 -1.27 -1.16 17.83
CA MET A 1 -0.69 -0.99 16.48
C MET A 1 -1.47 -1.88 15.54
N THR A 2 -2.03 -1.36 14.46
CA THR A 2 -2.90 -2.12 13.53
C THR A 2 -2.10 -2.50 12.29
N ILE A 3 -2.20 -3.75 11.85
CA ILE A 3 -1.53 -4.27 10.65
C ILE A 3 -2.60 -4.88 9.75
N ILE A 4 -2.57 -4.53 8.47
CA ILE A 4 -3.51 -5.02 7.45
C ILE A 4 -2.69 -5.71 6.35
N GLY A 5 -2.97 -6.98 6.08
CA GLY A 5 -2.35 -7.73 4.99
C GLY A 5 -3.27 -7.81 3.77
N VAL A 6 -2.77 -7.43 2.61
CA VAL A 6 -3.47 -7.60 1.32
C VAL A 6 -2.80 -8.74 0.58
N VAL A 7 -3.38 -9.94 0.66
CA VAL A 7 -2.75 -11.18 0.15
C VAL A 7 -3.68 -11.94 -0.80
N ASN A 8 -3.10 -12.49 -1.87
CA ASN A 8 -3.74 -13.43 -2.78
C ASN A 8 -2.63 -14.22 -3.51
N ALA A 9 -2.78 -15.53 -3.64
CA ALA A 9 -1.81 -16.41 -4.27
C ALA A 9 -1.67 -16.19 -5.79
N ALA A 10 -2.70 -15.62 -6.45
CA ALA A 10 -2.67 -15.32 -7.87
C ALA A 10 -1.92 -13.99 -8.15
N GLY A 11 -1.12 -13.98 -9.23
CA GLY A 11 -0.52 -12.76 -9.79
C GLY A 11 -1.54 -11.94 -10.60
N GLY A 12 -1.32 -10.63 -10.75
CA GLY A 12 -2.16 -9.78 -11.61
C GLY A 12 -3.57 -9.47 -11.09
N VAL A 13 -3.93 -9.89 -9.88
CA VAL A 13 -5.27 -9.69 -9.27
C VAL A 13 -5.41 -8.36 -8.49
N ALA A 14 -4.64 -7.33 -8.86
CA ALA A 14 -4.70 -5.99 -8.30
C ALA A 14 -4.33 -5.83 -6.80
N LYS A 15 -3.60 -6.78 -6.19
CA LYS A 15 -3.15 -6.69 -4.77
C LYS A 15 -2.45 -5.36 -4.44
N SER A 16 -1.41 -5.01 -5.20
CA SER A 16 -0.61 -3.80 -5.01
C SER A 16 -1.44 -2.53 -5.23
N THR A 17 -2.37 -2.57 -6.20
CA THR A 17 -3.33 -1.48 -6.45
C THR A 17 -4.27 -1.27 -5.27
N THR A 18 -4.82 -2.35 -4.70
CA THR A 18 -5.68 -2.28 -3.52
C THR A 18 -4.90 -1.78 -2.31
N ALA A 19 -3.69 -2.28 -2.07
CA ALA A 19 -2.85 -1.87 -0.95
C ALA A 19 -2.50 -0.37 -1.02
N ALA A 20 -2.10 0.13 -2.19
CA ALA A 20 -1.75 1.54 -2.39
C ALA A 20 -2.95 2.48 -2.19
N ASN A 21 -4.11 2.17 -2.81
CA ASN A 21 -5.30 3.02 -2.69
C ASN A 21 -5.91 3.00 -1.29
N LEU A 22 -5.92 1.84 -0.63
CA LEU A 22 -6.34 1.74 0.76
C LEU A 22 -5.42 2.57 1.67
N GLY A 23 -4.10 2.45 1.48
CA GLY A 23 -3.12 3.23 2.22
C GLY A 23 -3.30 4.74 2.03
N TYR A 24 -3.54 5.19 0.80
CA TYR A 24 -3.82 6.60 0.47
C TYR A 24 -5.07 7.11 1.21
N GLY A 25 -6.20 6.40 1.09
CA GLY A 25 -7.44 6.81 1.76
C GLY A 25 -7.33 6.83 3.28
N LEU A 26 -6.70 5.80 3.87
CA LEU A 26 -6.44 5.76 5.31
C LEU A 26 -5.51 6.88 5.75
N SER A 27 -4.49 7.24 4.96
CA SER A 27 -3.54 8.29 5.32
C SER A 27 -4.21 9.64 5.49
N GLY A 28 -5.21 9.96 4.65
CA GLY A 28 -5.97 11.21 4.76
C GLY A 28 -6.80 11.27 6.05
N ILE A 29 -7.56 10.22 6.34
CA ILE A 29 -8.43 10.17 7.54
C ILE A 29 -7.59 10.16 8.83
N LEU A 30 -6.49 9.41 8.83
CA LEU A 30 -5.64 9.24 10.01
C LEU A 30 -4.73 10.45 10.28
N ALA A 31 -4.48 11.30 9.28
CA ALA A 31 -3.69 12.52 9.46
C ALA A 31 -4.32 13.46 10.50
N GLU A 32 -5.67 13.58 10.51
CA GLU A 32 -6.42 14.38 11.50
C GLU A 32 -6.20 13.91 12.94
N GLN A 33 -5.78 12.65 13.11
CA GLN A 33 -5.52 12.03 14.41
C GLN A 33 -4.01 11.98 14.75
N ASN A 34 -3.15 12.67 14.00
CA ASN A 34 -1.69 12.58 14.08
C ASN A 34 -1.16 11.14 13.93
N ARG A 35 -1.83 10.34 13.10
CA ARG A 35 -1.46 8.95 12.81
C ARG A 35 -0.90 8.84 11.39
N ARG A 36 0.02 7.90 11.19
CA ARG A 36 0.70 7.67 9.91
C ARG A 36 0.38 6.28 9.37
N VAL A 37 0.38 6.16 8.04
CA VAL A 37 0.28 4.90 7.32
C VAL A 37 1.66 4.55 6.76
N LEU A 38 2.06 3.29 6.88
CA LEU A 38 3.26 2.73 6.27
C LEU A 38 2.82 1.61 5.31
N ILE A 39 3.28 1.69 4.06
CA ILE A 39 3.12 0.62 3.08
C ILE A 39 4.41 -0.20 3.07
N ILE A 40 4.27 -1.52 3.15
CA ILE A 40 5.37 -2.47 3.00
C ILE A 40 5.05 -3.32 1.76
N ASP A 41 5.82 -3.12 0.70
CA ASP A 41 5.73 -3.94 -0.51
C ASP A 41 6.63 -5.17 -0.35
N LEU A 42 6.03 -6.35 -0.38
CA LEU A 42 6.74 -7.64 -0.27
C LEU A 42 6.73 -8.40 -1.60
N ASP A 43 6.22 -7.79 -2.67
CA ASP A 43 6.28 -8.36 -4.02
C ASP A 43 7.61 -7.92 -4.69
N PRO A 44 8.43 -8.87 -5.18
CA PRO A 44 9.66 -8.55 -5.89
C PRO A 44 9.49 -7.59 -7.09
N GLN A 45 8.27 -7.45 -7.64
CA GLN A 45 8.00 -6.50 -8.72
C GLN A 45 8.01 -5.04 -8.26
N GLY A 46 7.72 -4.77 -6.97
CA GLY A 46 7.80 -3.43 -6.40
C GLY A 46 6.78 -2.42 -6.95
N ASP A 47 5.67 -2.88 -7.54
CA ASP A 47 4.67 -2.04 -8.20
C ASP A 47 4.02 -1.01 -7.25
N SER A 48 3.94 -1.28 -5.94
CA SER A 48 3.40 -0.30 -4.99
C SER A 48 4.32 0.92 -4.86
N ALA A 49 5.65 0.73 -4.86
CA ALA A 49 6.59 1.84 -4.77
C ALA A 49 6.74 2.55 -6.13
N SER A 50 7.04 1.80 -7.20
CA SER A 50 7.41 2.34 -8.50
C SER A 50 6.24 2.93 -9.28
N THR A 51 5.20 2.13 -9.49
CA THR A 51 4.06 2.49 -10.35
C THR A 51 3.04 3.33 -9.60
N MET A 52 2.69 2.93 -8.36
CA MET A 52 1.59 3.57 -7.63
C MET A 52 2.01 4.83 -6.88
N LEU A 53 3.20 4.82 -6.25
CA LEU A 53 3.71 5.97 -5.50
C LEU A 53 4.73 6.81 -6.29
N GLY A 54 5.11 6.38 -7.50
CA GLY A 54 6.07 7.09 -8.35
C GLY A 54 7.48 7.14 -7.75
N LEU A 55 7.79 6.30 -6.77
CA LEU A 55 9.08 6.24 -6.11
C LEU A 55 10.02 5.40 -6.97
N ARG A 56 11.08 6.02 -7.48
CA ARG A 56 12.14 5.28 -8.16
C ARG A 56 13.06 4.63 -7.10
N PRO A 57 13.48 3.37 -7.29
CA PRO A 57 14.60 2.82 -6.53
C PRO A 57 15.88 3.63 -6.78
#